data_AF-A0A946J170-F1
#
_entry.id   AF-A0A946J170-F1
#
_cell.length_a   1.000
_cell.length_b   1.000
_cell.length_c   1.000
_cell.angle_alpha   90.00
_cell.angle_beta   90.00
_cell.angle_gamma   90.00
#
_symmetry.space_group_name_H-M   'P 1'
#
loop_
_entity.id
_entity.type
_entity.pdbx_description
1 polymer ?
#
loop_
_entity_poly.entity_id
_entity_poly.type
_entity_poly.pdbx_seq_one_letter_code
_entity_poly.pdbx_strand_id
1 'polypeptide(L)' 'HNRFNSAFQSQLPSELSGLSLSLVDDQKVFLVAKNPSVAYRAQRQKKLLLTIIKKIEGLSGAKSLVIRVDEKKY' A
#
# COMPACT_ATOMS: atom_id res chain seq x y z
N HIS A 1 -8.54 -9.49 -8.71
CA HIS A 1 -8.96 -8.39 -7.81
C HIS A 1 -8.54 -8.72 -6.39
N ASN A 2 -7.71 -7.88 -5.75
CA ASN A 2 -7.32 -8.08 -4.35
C ASN A 2 -8.44 -7.61 -3.42
N ARG A 3 -8.97 -8.51 -2.60
CA ARG A 3 -10.07 -8.21 -1.65
C ARG A 3 -9.70 -7.11 -0.64
N PHE A 4 -8.41 -7.00 -0.30
CA PHE A 4 -7.89 -5.95 0.58
C PHE A 4 -7.64 -4.61 -0.10
N ASN A 5 -7.57 -4.57 -1.44
CA ASN A 5 -7.27 -3.34 -2.16
C ASN A 5 -8.37 -2.28 -1.99
N SER A 6 -9.64 -2.69 -2.04
CA SER A 6 -10.76 -1.77 -1.85
C SER A 6 -10.81 -1.19 -0.44
N ALA A 7 -10.59 -2.02 0.60
CA ALA A 7 -10.53 -1.56 1.99
C ALA A 7 -9.33 -0.61 2.23
N PHE A 8 -8.18 -0.93 1.63
CA PHE A 8 -6.99 -0.11 1.70
C PHE A 8 -7.16 1.25 0.99
N GLN A 9 -7.74 1.25 -0.22
CA GLN A 9 -8.05 2.48 -0.95
C GLN A 9 -9.07 3.36 -0.22
N SER A 10 -10.03 2.78 0.47
CA SER A 10 -11.00 3.54 1.26
C SER A 10 -10.40 4.22 2.49
N GLN A 11 -9.26 3.74 3.01
CA GLN A 11 -8.55 4.36 4.14
C GLN A 11 -7.34 5.20 3.71
N LEU A 12 -6.96 5.16 2.42
CA LEU A 12 -5.85 5.93 1.89
C LEU A 12 -6.21 7.42 1.83
N PRO A 13 -5.34 8.32 2.28
CA PRO A 13 -5.53 9.74 2.05
C PRO A 13 -5.44 10.06 0.55
N SER A 14 -6.15 11.10 0.12
CA SER A 14 -6.23 11.54 -1.27
C SER A 14 -4.85 11.83 -1.90
N GLU A 15 -3.87 12.23 -1.09
CA GLU A 15 -2.48 12.47 -1.52
C GLU A 15 -1.73 11.21 -1.94
N LEU A 16 -2.16 10.06 -1.43
CA LEU A 16 -1.66 8.73 -1.77
C LEU A 16 -2.61 8.00 -2.75
N SER A 17 -3.59 8.73 -3.29
CA SER A 17 -4.50 8.21 -4.32
C SER A 17 -3.68 7.84 -5.56
N GLY A 18 -3.60 6.54 -5.84
CA GLY A 18 -2.67 5.97 -6.80
C GLY A 18 -1.79 4.86 -6.23
N LEU A 19 -1.81 4.62 -4.91
CA LEU A 19 -1.36 3.35 -4.34
C LEU A 19 -2.44 2.29 -4.43
N SER A 20 -2.01 1.09 -4.80
CA SER A 20 -2.83 -0.11 -4.81
C SER A 20 -2.11 -1.21 -4.08
N LEU A 21 -2.87 -2.02 -3.35
CA LEU A 21 -2.36 -3.17 -2.63
C LEU A 21 -2.27 -4.35 -3.60
N SER A 22 -1.04 -4.82 -3.85
CA SER A 22 -0.74 -5.80 -4.89
C SER A 22 -0.59 -7.22 -4.35
N LEU A 23 0.06 -7.39 -3.21
CA LEU A 23 0.27 -8.72 -2.64
C LEU A 23 0.45 -8.61 -1.13
N VAL A 24 0.01 -9.63 -0.42
CA VAL A 24 0.20 -9.77 1.01
C VAL A 24 0.78 -11.16 1.21
N ASP A 25 1.98 -11.19 1.76
CA ASP A 25 2.72 -12.41 2.06
C ASP A 25 2.96 -12.46 3.56
N ASP A 26 2.08 -13.17 4.28
CA ASP A 26 2.08 -13.40 5.74
C ASP A 26 2.20 -12.12 6.60
N GLN A 27 3.41 -11.55 6.70
CA GLN A 27 3.74 -10.34 7.45
C GLN A 27 4.28 -9.19 6.58
N LYS A 28 4.37 -9.38 5.26
CA LYS A 28 4.85 -8.39 4.29
C LYS A 28 3.75 -7.97 3.34
N VAL A 29 3.47 -6.68 3.28
CA VAL A 29 2.50 -6.11 2.34
C VAL A 29 3.25 -5.40 1.22
N PHE A 30 2.90 -5.75 -0.01
CA PHE A 30 3.40 -5.16 -1.23
C PHE A 30 2.38 -4.18 -1.78
N LEU A 31 2.79 -2.91 -1.87
CA LEU A 31 2.05 -1.84 -2.48
C LEU A 31 2.68 -1.48 -3.82
N VAL A 32 1.82 -1.17 -4.78
CA VAL A 32 2.20 -0.69 -6.10
C VAL A 32 1.67 0.73 -6.24
N ALA A 33 2.57 1.65 -6.52
CA ALA A 33 2.27 3.04 -6.79
C ALA A 33 2.18 3.28 -8.29
N LYS A 34 1.15 4.01 -8.73
CA LYS A 34 0.93 4.37 -10.13
C LYS A 34 2.10 5.15 -10.77
N ASN A 35 2.89 5.85 -9.97
CA ASN A 35 4.03 6.63 -10.46
C ASN A 35 5.12 6.78 -9.36
N PRO A 36 6.35 7.19 -9.73
CA PRO A 36 7.46 7.34 -8.79
C PRO A 36 7.18 8.37 -7.69
N SER A 37 6.47 9.45 -8.03
CA SER A 37 6.11 10.51 -7.08
C SER A 37 5.24 9.99 -5.93
N VAL A 38 4.24 9.14 -6.25
CA VAL A 38 3.38 8.49 -5.26
C VAL A 38 4.19 7.47 -4.45
N ALA A 39 5.07 6.69 -5.08
CA ALA A 39 5.95 5.77 -4.35
C ALA A 39 6.86 6.50 -3.35
N TYR A 40 7.43 7.63 -3.76
CA TYR A 40 8.27 8.46 -2.89
C TYR A 40 7.48 8.98 -1.68
N ARG A 41 6.28 9.53 -1.90
CA ARG A 41 5.38 9.96 -0.82
C ARG A 41 5.00 8.81 0.11
N ALA A 42 4.68 7.65 -0.46
CA ALA A 42 4.37 6.44 0.31
C ALA A 42 5.54 5.99 1.19
N GLN A 43 6.76 6.02 0.65
CA GLN A 43 7.95 5.63 1.40
C GLN A 43 8.20 6.59 2.57
N ARG A 44 7.96 7.90 2.37
CA ARG A 44 8.03 8.87 3.47
C ARG A 44 6.94 8.64 4.52
N GLN A 45 5.75 8.21 4.09
CA GLN A 45 4.60 7.93 4.97
C GLN A 45 4.48 6.45 5.35
N LYS A 46 5.57 5.67 5.30
CA LYS A 46 5.56 4.22 5.53
C LYS A 46 4.97 3.82 6.88
N LYS A 47 5.22 4.62 7.93
CA LYS A 47 4.62 4.44 9.27
C LYS A 47 3.10 4.56 9.23
N LEU A 48 2.58 5.56 8.54
CA LEU A 48 1.15 5.82 8.43
C LEU A 48 0.45 4.71 7.61
N LEU A 49 1.07 4.28 6.52
CA LEU A 49 0.60 3.15 5.72
C LEU A 49 0.56 1.85 6.52
N LEU A 50 1.59 1.57 7.32
CA LEU A 50 1.61 0.40 8.19
C LEU A 50 0.48 0.45 9.23
N THR A 51 0.20 1.63 9.80
CA THR A 51 -0.93 1.81 10.72
C THR A 51 -2.27 1.57 10.04
N ILE A 52 -2.48 2.12 8.83
CA ILE A 52 -3.70 1.88 8.03
C ILE A 52 -3.87 0.38 7.75
N ILE A 53 -2.81 -0.28 7.30
CA ILE A 53 -2.83 -1.71 6.99
C ILE A 53 -3.13 -2.54 8.24
N LYS A 54 -2.57 -2.19 9.39
CA LYS A 54 -2.88 -2.87 10.65
C LYS A 54 -4.33 -2.71 11.10
N LYS A 55 -5.01 -1.64 10.67
CA LYS A 55 -6.46 -1.46 10.90
C LYS A 55 -7.33 -2.33 10.00
N ILE A 56 -6.78 -2.93 8.94
CA ILE A 56 -7.53 -3.83 8.05
C ILE A 56 -7.53 -5.23 8.67
N GLU A 57 -8.72 -5.75 8.97
CA GLU A 57 -8.89 -7.12 9.44
C GLU A 57 -8.35 -8.11 8.40
N GLY A 58 -7.36 -8.92 8.79
CA GLY A 58 -6.60 -9.81 7.91
C GLY A 58 -5.18 -9.34 7.59
N LEU A 59 -4.83 -8.08 7.90
CA LEU A 59 -3.48 -7.51 7.71
C LEU A 59 -2.85 -6.94 8.99
N SER A 60 -3.51 -7.16 10.14
CA SER A 60 -3.02 -6.78 11.46
C SER A 60 -1.64 -7.38 11.79
N GLY A 61 -1.30 -8.54 11.21
CA GLY A 61 0.01 -9.20 11.32
C GLY A 61 1.13 -8.56 10.50
N ALA A 62 0.84 -7.56 9.64
CA ALA A 62 1.85 -6.94 8.79
C ALA A 62 2.95 -6.25 9.61
N LYS A 63 4.18 -6.74 9.49
CA LYS A 63 5.38 -6.15 10.09
C LYS A 63 6.15 -5.29 9.12
N SER A 64 6.05 -5.57 7.82
CA SER A 64 6.80 -4.83 6.81
C SER A 64 5.95 -4.44 5.61
N LEU A 65 6.36 -3.34 5.01
CA LEU A 65 5.75 -2.78 3.82
C LEU A 65 6.81 -2.63 2.73
N VAL A 66 6.50 -3.10 1.54
CA VAL A 66 7.30 -2.92 0.33
C VAL A 66 6.48 -2.08 -0.62
N ILE A 67 7.05 -0.97 -1.08
CA ILE A 67 6.42 -0.09 -2.07
C ILE A 67 7.21 -0.21 -3.36
N ARG A 68 6.54 -0.54 -4.45
CA ARG A 68 7.10 -0.58 -5.80
C ARG A 68 6.36 0.42 -6.68
N VAL A 69 7.04 0.89 -7.73
CA VAL A 69 6.39 1.67 -8.78
C VAL A 69 5.86 0.70 -9.82
N ASP A 70 4.66 0.95 -10.35
CA ASP A 70 4.14 0.22 -11.49
C ASP A 70 4.98 0.61 -12.72
N GLU A 71 5.98 -0.20 -13.04
CA GLU A 71 6.86 0.00 -14.20
C GLU A 71 6.18 -0.36 -15.53
N LYS A 72 4.93 -0.83 -15.53
CA LYS A 72 4.16 -1.16 -16.76
C LYS A 72 3.73 0.06 -17.60
N LYS A 73 4.30 1.24 -17.34
CA LYS A 73 3.99 2.48 -18.09
C LYS A 73 5.22 3.28 -18.52
N TYR A 74 6.37 2.63 -18.68
CA TYR A 74 7.48 3.17 -19.46
C TYR A 74 7.73 2.33 -20.70
#